data_AF-A0AAV9BEU0-F1
#
_entry.id   AF-A0AAV9BEU0-F1
#
_cell.length_a   1.000
_cell.length_b   1.000
_cell.length_c   1.000
_cell.angle_alpha   90.00
_cell.angle_beta   90.00
_cell.angle_gamma   90.00
#
_symmetry.space_group_name_H-M   'P 1'
#
loop_
_entity.id
_entity.type
_entity.pdbx_description
1 polymer ?
#
loop_
_entity_poly.entity_id
_entity_poly.type
_entity_poly.pdbx_seq_one_letter_code
_entity_poly.pdbx_strand_id
1 'polypeptide(L)' 'MRRVYVCGKRMNRRVVHLREGRPSSASNMVPKKLMKLRKIVPECEEADVDLLIRRTAEYIALLELQVGVLKGLSSLYGV' A
#
# COMPACT_ATOMS: atom_id res chain seq x y z
N MET A 1 -14.93 -46.17 39.31
CA MET A 1 -15.72 -45.09 39.94
C MET A 1 -15.10 -43.75 39.57
N ARG A 2 -15.74 -42.94 38.71
CA ARG A 2 -15.21 -41.61 38.29
C ARG A 2 -16.12 -40.50 38.83
N ARG A 3 -15.53 -39.60 39.61
CA ARG A 3 -16.17 -38.46 40.28
C ARG A 3 -16.66 -37.45 39.24
N VAL A 4 -17.96 -37.16 39.28
CA VAL A 4 -18.58 -36.04 38.57
C VAL A 4 -18.38 -34.78 39.41
N TYR A 5 -17.68 -33.78 38.89
CA TYR A 5 -17.59 -32.46 39.51
C TYR A 5 -18.65 -31.57 38.89
N VAL A 6 -19.72 -31.29 39.64
CA VAL A 6 -20.69 -30.25 39.30
C VAL A 6 -20.07 -28.92 39.69
N CYS A 7 -19.54 -28.16 38.72
CA CYS A 7 -19.10 -26.78 38.95
C CYS A 7 -20.21 -25.83 38.48
N GLY A 8 -20.88 -25.23 39.47
CA GLY A 8 -21.95 -24.27 39.25
C GLY A 8 -21.49 -22.85 38.93
N LYS A 9 -22.48 -22.07 38.50
CA LYS A 9 -22.58 -20.59 38.44
C LYS A 9 -21.79 -19.86 37.35
N ARG A 10 -22.59 -19.36 36.40
CA ARG A 10 -22.33 -18.26 35.45
C ARG A 10 -21.55 -17.11 36.10
N MET A 11 -20.42 -16.74 35.51
CA MET A 11 -19.80 -15.45 35.72
C MET A 11 -19.51 -14.81 34.36
N ASN A 12 -20.21 -13.72 34.11
CA ASN A 12 -20.19 -12.95 32.86
C ASN A 12 -18.83 -12.26 32.70
N ARG A 13 -17.85 -12.93 32.07
CA ARG A 13 -16.58 -12.29 31.69
C ARG A 13 -16.83 -11.40 30.48
N ARG A 14 -17.21 -10.15 30.72
CA ARG A 14 -16.99 -9.08 29.73
C ARG A 14 -15.48 -8.91 29.61
N VAL A 15 -14.91 -9.55 28.59
CA VAL A 15 -13.53 -9.31 28.19
C VAL A 15 -13.51 -7.89 27.65
N VAL A 16 -13.04 -6.96 28.47
CA VAL A 16 -12.63 -5.64 27.98
C VAL A 16 -11.37 -5.93 27.18
N HIS A 17 -11.49 -6.01 25.85
CA HIS A 17 -10.33 -5.93 25.00
C HIS A 17 -9.67 -4.58 25.31
N LEU A 18 -8.57 -4.62 26.07
CA LEU A 18 -7.62 -3.53 26.11
C LEU A 18 -7.27 -3.28 24.64
N ARG A 19 -7.73 -2.16 24.09
CA ARG A 19 -7.31 -1.68 22.78
C ARG A 19 -5.83 -1.35 22.93
N GLU A 20 -4.98 -2.36 22.72
CA GLU A 20 -3.58 -2.17 22.39
C GLU A 20 -3.51 -1.13 21.27
N GLY A 21 -2.59 -0.19 21.47
CA GLY A 21 -2.61 1.13 20.87
C GLY A 21 -2.92 1.11 19.38
N ARG A 22 -3.73 2.07 18.93
CA ARG A 22 -3.86 2.38 17.51
C ARG A 22 -2.44 2.49 16.94
N PRO A 23 -2.03 1.65 15.97
CA PRO A 23 -0.80 1.93 15.25
C PRO A 23 -1.00 3.29 14.62
N SER A 24 -0.07 4.21 14.91
CA SER A 24 -0.08 5.57 14.41
C SER A 24 -0.39 5.54 12.92
N SER A 25 -1.36 6.37 12.50
CA SER A 25 -1.87 6.44 11.12
C SER A 25 -0.76 6.58 10.06
N ALA A 26 0.42 7.07 10.47
CA ALA A 26 1.65 7.17 9.69
C ALA A 26 2.22 5.81 9.22
N SER A 27 2.19 4.77 10.05
CA SER A 27 2.76 3.44 9.72
C SER A 27 2.11 2.82 8.48
N ASN A 28 0.83 3.13 8.24
CA ASN A 28 0.06 2.66 7.10
C ASN A 28 0.18 3.55 5.85
N MET A 29 0.90 4.68 5.90
CA MET A 29 0.98 5.60 4.76
C MET A 29 1.93 5.10 3.67
N VAL A 30 3.10 4.58 4.06
CA VAL A 30 4.12 4.13 3.11
C VAL A 30 3.62 2.93 2.27
N PRO A 31 3.07 1.85 2.88
CA PRO A 31 2.55 0.73 2.09
C PRO A 31 1.40 1.14 1.15
N LYS A 32 0.52 2.04 1.58
CA LYS A 32 -0.56 2.58 0.74
C LYS A 32 -0.03 3.37 -0.45
N LYS A 33 1.03 4.16 -0.26
CA LYS A 33 1.68 4.91 -1.36
C LYS A 33 2.36 3.95 -2.34
N LEU A 34 3.06 2.94 -1.85
CA LEU A 34 3.69 1.91 -2.70
C LEU A 34 2.64 1.15 -3.52
N MET A 35 1.51 0.76 -2.91
CA MET A 35 0.39 0.13 -3.63
C MET A 35 -0.19 1.03 -4.72
N LYS A 36 -0.28 2.34 -4.48
CA LYS A 36 -0.71 3.29 -5.51
C LYS A 36 0.33 3.40 -6.63
N LEU A 37 1.61 3.45 -6.28
CA LEU A 37 2.70 3.57 -7.26
C LEU A 37 2.73 2.36 -8.21
N ARG A 38 2.54 1.15 -7.70
CA ARG A 38 2.44 -0.08 -8.51
C ARG A 38 1.33 -0.06 -9.55
N LYS A 39 0.24 0.65 -9.28
CA LYS A 39 -0.88 0.81 -10.23
C LYS A 39 -0.63 1.85 -11.32
N ILE A 40 0.33 2.75 -11.09
CA ILE A 40 0.66 3.83 -12.02
C ILE A 40 1.79 3.40 -12.95
N VAL A 41 2.79 2.71 -12.41
CA VAL A 41 3.97 2.27 -13.18
C VAL A 41 3.61 1.01 -13.95
N PRO A 42 3.82 0.98 -15.28
CA PRO A 42 3.56 -0.21 -16.09
C PRO A 42 4.31 -1.44 -15.58
N GLU A 43 3.67 -2.61 -15.68
CA GLU A 43 4.28 -3.93 -15.40
C GLU A 43 4.84 -4.10 -13.97
N CYS A 44 4.31 -3.35 -12.99
CA CYS A 44 4.81 -3.33 -11.62
C CYS A 44 3.82 -3.82 -10.54
N GLU A 45 2.71 -4.46 -10.91
CA GLU A 45 1.67 -4.90 -9.95
C GLU A 45 2.22 -5.82 -8.85
N GLU A 46 3.13 -6.74 -9.24
CA GLU A 46 3.76 -7.71 -8.33
C GLU A 46 5.23 -7.42 -8.05
N ALA A 47 5.78 -6.31 -8.56
CA ALA A 47 7.20 -5.97 -8.41
C ALA A 47 7.60 -5.76 -6.94
N ASP A 48 8.79 -6.21 -6.55
CA ASP A 48 9.39 -5.82 -5.28
C ASP A 48 9.65 -4.30 -5.21
N VAL A 49 10.01 -3.80 -4.02
CA VAL A 49 10.16 -2.35 -3.81
C VAL A 49 11.33 -1.77 -4.61
N ASP A 50 12.43 -2.48 -4.74
CA ASP A 50 13.63 -1.99 -5.43
C ASP A 50 13.39 -1.93 -6.94
N LEU A 51 12.77 -2.98 -7.50
CA LEU A 51 12.33 -3.02 -8.89
C LEU A 51 11.30 -1.92 -9.17
N LEU A 52 10.32 -1.72 -8.28
CA LEU A 52 9.32 -0.67 -8.42
C LEU A 52 9.97 0.71 -8.47
N ILE A 53 10.93 1.00 -7.59
CA ILE A 53 11.63 2.30 -7.58
C ILE A 53 12.44 2.49 -8.87
N ARG A 54 13.19 1.47 -9.30
CA ARG A 54 13.96 1.54 -10.55
C ARG A 54 13.06 1.77 -11.77
N ARG A 55 11.99 0.98 -11.90
CA ARG A 55 10.99 1.13 -12.97
C ARG A 55 10.29 2.48 -12.93
N THR A 56 10.03 3.01 -11.74
CA THR A 56 9.47 4.36 -11.59
C THR A 56 10.42 5.40 -12.18
N ALA A 57 11.72 5.33 -11.89
CA ALA A 57 12.71 6.27 -12.43
C ALA A 57 12.81 6.16 -13.97
N GLU A 58 12.86 4.94 -14.50
CA GLU A 58 12.84 4.70 -15.96
C GLU A 58 11.57 5.27 -16.61
N TYR A 59 10.41 5.07 -15.98
CA TYR A 59 9.13 5.54 -16.51
C TYR A 59 9.01 7.06 -16.49
N ILE A 60 9.48 7.72 -15.43
CA ILE A 60 9.56 9.19 -15.38
C ILE A 60 10.42 9.71 -16.54
N ALA A 61 11.63 9.16 -16.72
CA ALA A 61 12.52 9.58 -17.78
C ALA A 61 11.90 9.40 -19.18
N LEU A 62 11.20 8.29 -19.41
CA LEU A 62 10.47 8.04 -20.66
C LEU A 62 9.37 9.09 -20.90
N LEU A 63 8.55 9.36 -19.88
CA LEU A 63 7.47 10.35 -19.97
C LEU A 63 8.03 11.76 -20.22
N GLU A 64 9.12 12.14 -19.55
CA GLU A 64 9.79 13.42 -19.75
C GLU A 64 10.27 13.58 -21.20
N LEU A 65 10.88 12.52 -21.77
CA LEU A 65 11.31 12.50 -23.16
C LEU A 65 10.11 12.65 -24.12
N GLN A 66 9.04 11.89 -23.91
CA GLN A 66 7.83 11.96 -24.74
C GLN A 66 7.20 13.35 -24.71
N VAL A 67 7.07 13.93 -23.51
CA VAL A 67 6.55 15.30 -23.34
C VAL A 67 7.47 16.32 -24.02
N GLY A 68 8.79 16.15 -23.94
CA GLY A 68 9.76 17.00 -24.62
C GLY A 68 9.58 17.00 -26.14
N VAL A 69 9.46 15.81 -26.73
CA VAL A 69 9.20 15.65 -28.17
C VAL A 69 7.87 16.29 -28.56
N LEU A 70 6.79 16.00 -27.83
CA LEU A 70 5.47 16.55 -28.13
C LEU A 70 5.43 18.08 -28.02
N LYS A 71 6.11 18.67 -27.03
CA LYS A 71 6.26 20.12 -26.92
C LYS A 71 7.02 20.71 -28.12
N GLY A 72 8.09 20.05 -28.56
CA GLY A 72 8.83 20.47 -29.76
C GLY A 72 7.96 20.42 -31.01
N LEU A 73 7.17 19.36 -31.19
CA LEU A 73 6.23 19.25 -32.31
C LEU A 73 5.13 20.31 -32.23
N SER A 74 4.50 20.50 -31.06
CA SER A 74 3.52 21.56 -30.83
C SER A 74 4.09 22.94 -31.17
N SER A 75 5.33 23.24 -30.76
CA SER A 75 5.99 24.51 -31.13
C SER A 75 6.26 24.65 -32.62
N LEU A 76 6.53 23.54 -33.33
CA LEU A 76 6.81 23.55 -34.76
C LEU A 76 5.53 23.72 -35.59
N TYR A 77 4.45 23.04 -35.18
CA TYR A 77 3.17 23.02 -35.90
C TYR A 77 2.17 24.08 -35.41
N GLY A 78 2.47 24.79 -34.31
CA GLY A 78 1.64 25.88 -33.79
C GLY A 78 0.30 25.44 -33.21
N VAL A 79 0.20 24.20 -32.71
CA VAL A 79 -1.00 23.62 -32.05
C VAL A 79 -0.86 23.69 -30.54
#